data_AF-A0AAN8JFV1-F1
#
_entry.id   AF-A0AAN8JFV1-F1
#
_cell.length_a   1.000
_cell.length_b   1.000
_cell.length_c   1.000
_cell.angle_alpha   90.00
_cell.angle_beta   90.00
_cell.angle_gamma   90.00
#
_symmetry.space_group_name_H-M   'P 1'
#
loop_
_entity.id
_entity.type
_entity.pdbx_description
1 polymer ?
#
loop_
_entity_poly.entity_id
_entity_poly.type
_entity_poly.pdbx_seq_one_letter_code
_entity_poly.pdbx_strand_id
1 'polypeptide(L)' 'MSYAAAPVGRNTLANTVKRLCEAAGFKGFFTNHSLRATCATRLFRSGVDEQLIAKTTGHRSNAIRAYKRSNTAHRTGGLC' A
#
# COMPACT_ATOMS: atom_id res chain seq x y z
N MET A 1 14.43 4.23 26.90
CA MET A 1 14.64 4.30 25.44
C MET A 1 15.10 5.71 25.07
N SER A 2 16.27 5.86 24.46
CA SER A 2 16.68 7.14 23.84
C SER A 2 16.19 7.19 22.39
N TYR A 3 15.67 8.34 21.98
CA TYR A 3 15.30 8.61 20.59
C TYR A 3 16.31 9.59 20.00
N ALA A 4 16.77 9.32 18.78
CA ALA A 4 17.62 10.23 18.02
C ALA A 4 16.91 10.63 16.73
N ALA A 5 16.97 11.92 16.39
CA ALA A 5 16.43 12.45 15.14
C ALA A 5 17.36 12.11 13.97
N ALA A 6 17.43 10.82 13.64
CA ALA A 6 18.25 10.27 12.58
C ALA A 6 17.39 9.49 11.57
N PRO A 7 17.79 9.42 10.28
CA PRO A 7 17.05 8.66 9.29
C PRO A 7 17.02 7.18 9.67
N VAL A 8 15.83 6.57 9.55
CA VAL A 8 15.65 5.13 9.74
C VAL A 8 16.27 4.38 8.56
N GLY A 9 17.04 3.34 8.84
CA GLY A 9 17.67 2.51 7.81
C GLY A 9 16.65 1.86 6.86
N ARG A 10 17.01 1.75 5.58
CA ARG A 10 16.15 1.22 4.50
C ARG A 10 15.53 -0.15 4.85
N ASN A 11 16.31 -1.07 5.41
CA ASN A 11 15.85 -2.42 5.75
C ASN A 11 14.84 -2.39 6.90
N THR A 12 15.10 -1.57 7.92
CA THR A 12 14.18 -1.38 9.03
C THR A 12 12.86 -0.80 8.55
N LEU A 13 12.90 0.23 7.71
CA LEU A 13 11.71 0.85 7.14
C LEU A 13 10.95 -0.10 6.20
N ALA A 14 11.66 -0.89 5.38
CA ALA A 14 11.05 -1.86 4.48
C ALA A 14 10.32 -2.99 5.23
N ASN A 15 10.83 -3.38 6.39
CA ASN A 15 10.24 -4.43 7.24
C ASN A 15 9.14 -3.93 8.17
N THR A 16 8.89 -2.62 8.24
CA THR A 16 7.94 -2.03 9.19
C THR A 16 6.53 -2.53 8.95
N VAL A 17 6.03 -2.45 7.70
CA VAL A 17 4.67 -2.90 7.36
C VAL A 17 4.51 -4.41 7.55
N LYS A 18 5.52 -5.20 7.16
CA LYS A 18 5.50 -6.65 7.39
C LYS A 18 5.28 -6.96 8.87
N ARG A 19 6.09 -6.36 9.76
CA ARG A 19 5.97 -6.55 11.21
C ARG A 19 4.62 -6.13 11.76
N LEU A 20 4.10 -4.98 11.32
CA LEU A 20 2.79 -4.49 11.76
C LEU A 20 1.65 -5.40 11.31
N CYS A 21 1.69 -5.87 10.06
CA CYS A 21 0.69 -6.78 9.53
C CYS A 21 0.73 -8.16 10.21
N GLU A 22 1.92 -8.70 10.46
CA GLU A 22 2.10 -9.95 11.23
C GLU A 22 1.56 -9.82 12.65
N ALA A 23 1.88 -8.72 13.35
CA ALA A 23 1.39 -8.45 14.70
C ALA A 23 -0.13 -8.28 14.76
N ALA A 24 -0.75 -7.75 13.71
CA ALA A 24 -2.20 -7.63 13.58
C ALA A 24 -2.89 -8.90 13.04
N GLY A 25 -2.14 -9.99 12.81
CA GLY A 25 -2.69 -11.27 12.36
C GLY A 25 -3.05 -11.35 10.87
N PHE A 26 -2.59 -10.40 10.05
CA PHE A 26 -2.79 -10.47 8.60
C PHE A 26 -1.93 -11.58 7.99
N LYS A 27 -2.57 -12.46 7.22
CA LYS A 27 -1.88 -13.50 6.43
C LYS A 27 -1.51 -12.95 5.05
N GLY A 28 -0.23 -13.05 4.67
CA GLY A 28 0.24 -12.69 3.33
C GLY A 28 1.51 -11.84 3.32
N PHE A 29 1.93 -11.43 2.12
CA PHE A 29 3.12 -10.63 1.92
C PHE A 29 2.77 -9.14 1.79
N PHE A 30 2.86 -8.40 2.90
CA PHE A 30 2.57 -6.98 2.95
C PHE A 30 3.85 -6.15 3.08
N THR A 31 3.99 -5.16 2.19
CA THR A 31 5.12 -4.25 2.16
C THR A 31 4.65 -2.81 2.11
N ASN A 32 5.57 -1.85 2.22
CA ASN A 32 5.27 -0.43 2.03
C ASN A 32 4.62 -0.14 0.67
N HIS A 33 4.94 -0.93 -0.37
CA HIS A 33 4.29 -0.82 -1.67
C HIS A 33 2.81 -1.25 -1.62
N SER A 34 2.47 -2.27 -0.82
CA SER A 34 1.09 -2.69 -0.59
C SER A 34 0.26 -1.56 0.01
N LEU A 35 0.80 -0.82 0.98
CA LEU A 35 0.12 0.36 1.54
C LEU A 35 -0.11 1.47 0.50
N ARG A 36 0.88 1.73 -0.36
CA ARG A 36 0.71 2.71 -1.46
C ARG A 36 -0.43 2.30 -2.39
N ALA A 37 -0.52 1.01 -2.74
CA ALA A 37 -1.59 0.47 -3.56
C ALA A 37 -2.97 0.60 -2.88
N THR A 38 -3.06 0.29 -1.58
CA THR A 38 -4.28 0.45 -0.79
C THR A 38 -4.71 1.91 -0.73
N CYS A 39 -3.77 2.84 -0.50
CA CYS A 39 -4.04 4.28 -0.48
C CYS A 39 -4.59 4.76 -1.83
N ALA A 40 -3.90 4.45 -2.93
CA ALA A 40 -4.35 4.82 -4.29
C ALA A 40 -5.76 4.27 -4.59
N THR A 41 -5.99 2.98 -4.29
CA THR A 41 -7.30 2.34 -4.49
C THR A 41 -8.41 3.03 -3.69
N ARG A 42 -8.15 3.37 -2.42
CA ARG A 42 -9.14 4.07 -1.59
C ARG A 42 -9.44 5.47 -2.09
N LEU A 43 -8.42 6.20 -2.55
CA LEU A 43 -8.61 7.54 -3.10
C LEU A 43 -9.45 7.52 -4.40
N PHE A 44 -9.21 6.56 -5.28
CA PHE A 44 -10.07 6.36 -6.46
C PHE A 44 -11.51 6.04 -6.05
N ARG A 45 -11.71 5.19 -5.04
CA ARG A 45 -13.05 4.85 -4.53
C ARG A 45 -13.79 6.04 -3.94
N SER A 46 -13.09 6.99 -3.33
CA SER A 46 -13.68 8.25 -2.85
C SER A 46 -13.93 9.27 -3.97
N GLY A 47 -13.63 8.95 -5.23
CA GLY A 47 -13.83 9.86 -6.35
C GLY A 47 -12.83 11.02 -6.41
N VAL A 48 -11.67 10.88 -5.76
CA VAL A 48 -10.62 11.90 -5.82
C VAL A 48 -10.04 11.96 -7.23
N ASP A 49 -9.72 13.16 -7.68
CA ASP A 49 -9.15 13.41 -9.01
C ASP A 49 -7.86 12.60 -9.25
N GLU A 50 -7.77 11.97 -10.43
CA GLU A 50 -6.66 11.08 -10.80
C GLU A 50 -5.31 11.81 -10.74
N GLN A 51 -5.23 13.08 -11.14
CA GLN A 51 -3.98 13.85 -11.10
C GLN A 51 -3.54 14.10 -9.66
N LEU A 52 -4.47 14.39 -8.76
CA LEU A 52 -4.18 14.57 -7.34
C LEU A 52 -3.69 13.25 -6.69
N ILE A 53 -4.29 12.12 -7.05
CA ILE A 53 -3.82 10.80 -6.57
C ILE A 53 -2.42 10.52 -7.13
N ALA A 54 -2.17 10.79 -8.42
CA ALA A 54 -0.88 10.59 -9.06
C ALA A 54 0.22 11.42 -8.40
N LYS A 55 -0.05 12.71 -8.15
CA LYS A 55 0.85 13.62 -7.42
C LYS A 55 1.17 13.10 -6.02
N THR A 56 0.14 12.69 -5.26
CA THR A 56 0.28 12.21 -3.88
C THR A 56 1.05 10.90 -3.79
N THR A 57 0.84 10.00 -4.74
CA THR A 57 1.46 8.66 -4.74
C THR A 57 2.80 8.60 -5.49
N GLY A 58 3.17 9.69 -6.18
CA GLY A 58 4.42 9.83 -6.93
C GLY A 58 4.41 9.16 -8.31
N HIS A 59 3.24 8.88 -8.88
CA HIS A 59 3.14 8.31 -10.22
C HIS A 59 3.31 9.41 -11.27
N ARG A 60 4.22 9.18 -12.23
CA ARG A 60 4.45 10.06 -13.39
C ARG A 60 3.73 9.59 -14.66
N SER A 61 3.13 8.42 -14.61
CA SER A 61 2.51 7.76 -15.77
C SER A 61 1.09 7.28 -15.45
N ASN A 62 0.39 6.83 -16.48
CA ASN A 62 -0.95 6.25 -16.39
C ASN A 62 -0.99 4.90 -15.63
N ALA A 63 0.13 4.41 -15.09
CA ALA A 63 0.19 3.18 -14.30
C ALA A 63 -0.76 3.20 -13.09
N ILE A 64 -1.06 4.40 -12.57
CA ILE A 64 -1.99 4.58 -11.46
C ILE A 64 -3.42 4.09 -11.77
N ARG A 65 -3.82 4.07 -13.04
CA ARG A 65 -5.13 3.57 -13.49
C ARG A 65 -5.35 2.09 -13.20
N ALA A 66 -4.29 1.32 -12.95
CA ALA A 66 -4.41 -0.06 -12.48
C ALA A 66 -5.20 -0.15 -11.16
N TYR A 67 -5.10 0.85 -10.29
CA TYR A 67 -5.84 0.92 -9.02
C TYR A 67 -7.28 1.41 -9.16
N LYS A 68 -7.70 1.85 -10.35
CA LYS A 68 -9.10 2.22 -10.65
C LYS A 68 -9.97 0.97 -10.89
N ARG A 69 -9.35 -0.12 -11.39
CA ARG A 69 -10.03 -1.37 -11.78
C ARG A 69 -10.09 -2.42 -10.67
N SER A 70 -9.53 -2.19 -9.49
CA SER A 70 -9.52 -3.15 -8.38
C SER A 70 -10.89 -3.29 -7.70
N ASN A 71 -11.90 -3.70 -8.48
CA ASN A 71 -13.19 -4.25 -8.07
C ASN A 71 -13.33 -5.71 -8.53
N THR A 72 -12.31 -6.55 -8.33
CA THR A 72 -12.47 -8.01 -8.52
C THR A 72 -11.77 -8.82 -7.42
N ALA A 73 -12.60 -9.66 -6.76
CA ALA A 73 -12.33 -10.66 -5.70
C ALA A 73 -12.16 -10.12 -4.26
N HIS A 74 -12.98 -10.43 -3.25
CA HIS A 74 -13.69 -11.67 -2.93
C HIS A 74 -12.96 -12.93 -3.40
N ARG A 75 -11.74 -13.17 -2.90
CA ARG A 75 -11.13 -14.51 -2.96
C ARG A 75 -11.71 -15.34 -1.83
N THR A 76 -12.93 -15.83 -2.02
CA THR A 76 -13.34 -17.12 -1.43
C THR A 76 -12.43 -18.19 -2.04
N GLY A 77 -12.14 -19.22 -1.25
CA GLY A 77 -11.13 -20.22 -1.53
C GLY A 77 -11.22 -20.88 -2.91
N GLY A 78 -10.04 -21.12 -3.49
CA GLY A 78 -9.83 -22.11 -4.52
C GLY A 78 -8.88 -23.16 -3.97
N LEU A 79 -9.45 -24.20 -3.37
CA LEU A 79 -8.89 -25.55 -3.42
C LEU A 79 -9.03 -26.02 -4.87
N CYS A 80 -7.90 -26.17 -5.56
CA CYS A 80 -7.63 -27.19 -6.56
C CYS A 80 -6.12 -27.27 -6.77
#